data_AF-A0A3D3WY74-F1
#
_entry.id   AF-A0A3D3WY74-F1
#
_cell.length_a   1.000
_cell.length_b   1.000
_cell.length_c   1.000
_cell.angle_alpha   90.00
_cell.angle_beta   90.00
_cell.angle_gamma   90.00
#
_symmetry.space_group_name_H-M   'P 1'
#
loop_
_entity.id
_entity.type
_entity.pdbx_description
1 polymer ?
#
loop_
_entity_poly.entity_id
_entity_poly.type
_entity_poly.pdbx_seq_one_letter_code
_entity_poly.pdbx_strand_id
1 'polypeptide(L)' 'MPSQVRRIVFLGTAILTILVVAGCSGITGWSAETEFAETFTLPSARGTEVSLEDYLGRGNVVLVFYEGLY' A
#
# COMPACT_ATOMS: atom_id res chain seq x y z
N MET A 1 -51.02 12.35 -11.40
CA MET A 1 -49.77 13.14 -11.41
C MET A 1 -48.59 12.29 -10.88
N PRO A 2 -47.90 11.46 -11.70
CA PRO A 2 -46.81 10.57 -11.26
C PRO A 2 -45.40 10.99 -11.73
N SER A 3 -45.21 12.20 -12.28
CA SER A 3 -43.95 12.62 -12.92
C SER A 3 -42.87 13.17 -11.97
N GLN A 4 -43.23 13.55 -10.74
CA GLN A 4 -42.33 14.19 -9.77
C GLN A 4 -41.47 13.15 -9.00
N VAL A 5 -42.06 12.01 -8.61
CA VAL A 5 -41.37 10.96 -7.82
C VAL A 5 -40.24 10.29 -8.61
N ARG A 6 -40.46 10.09 -9.93
CA ARG A 6 -39.46 9.46 -10.81
C ARG A 6 -38.19 10.30 -10.91
N ARG A 7 -38.27 11.63 -10.89
CA ARG A 7 -37.08 12.51 -11.01
C ARG A 7 -36.18 12.50 -9.78
N ILE A 8 -36.74 12.36 -8.59
CA ILE A 8 -35.99 12.36 -7.33
C ILE A 8 -35.18 11.07 -7.16
N VAL A 9 -35.74 9.93 -7.57
CA VAL A 9 -35.05 8.63 -7.51
C VAL A 9 -33.85 8.59 -8.47
N PHE A 10 -33.96 9.20 -9.65
CA PHE A 10 -32.85 9.27 -10.62
C PHE A 10 -31.68 10.17 -10.18
N LEU A 11 -31.94 11.22 -9.39
CA LEU A 11 -30.86 12.07 -8.87
C LEU A 11 -30.09 11.41 -7.72
N GLY A 12 -30.80 10.72 -6.82
CA GLY A 12 -30.19 10.05 -5.67
C GLY A 12 -29.28 8.89 -6.07
N THR A 13 -29.66 8.12 -7.10
CA THR A 13 -28.83 7.02 -7.61
C THR A 13 -27.57 7.54 -8.29
N ALA A 14 -27.67 8.59 -9.12
CA ALA A 14 -26.52 9.14 -9.83
C ALA A 14 -25.41 9.66 -8.91
N ILE A 15 -25.77 10.32 -7.80
CA ILE A 15 -24.80 10.82 -6.82
C ILE A 15 -24.08 9.67 -6.09
N LEU A 16 -24.82 8.61 -5.74
CA LEU A 16 -24.25 7.42 -5.10
C LEU A 16 -23.24 6.71 -6.01
N THR A 17 -23.54 6.59 -7.32
CA THR A 17 -22.62 5.96 -8.28
C THR A 17 -21.33 6.76 -8.46
N ILE A 18 -21.39 8.10 -8.43
CA ILE A 18 -20.20 8.95 -8.56
C ILE A 18 -19.28 8.81 -7.33
N LEU A 19 -19.85 8.71 -6.12
CA LEU A 19 -19.07 8.58 -4.89
C LEU A 19 -18.28 7.25 -4.82
N VAL A 20 -18.86 6.15 -5.32
CA VAL A 20 -18.22 4.83 -5.32
C VAL A 20 -17.01 4.78 -6.28
N VAL A 21 -17.08 5.46 -7.43
CA VAL A 21 -15.98 5.44 -8.42
C VAL A 21 -14.77 6.25 -7.95
N ALA A 22 -14.98 7.35 -7.22
CA ALA A 22 -13.88 8.18 -6.71
C ALA A 22 -13.04 7.49 -5.61
N GLY A 23 -13.63 6.54 -4.87
CA GLY A 23 -12.95 5.82 -3.79
C GLY A 23 -11.96 4.74 -4.26
N CYS A 24 -12.05 4.29 -5.51
CA CYS A 24 -11.18 3.23 -6.05
C CYS A 24 -9.99 3.77 -6.88
N SER A 25 -9.93 5.08 -7.12
CA SER A 25 -8.86 5.69 -7.93
C SER A 25 -7.60 6.06 -7.11
N GLY A 26 -7.59 5.80 -5.81
CA GLY A 26 -6.40 5.96 -4.97
C GLY A 26 -5.59 4.67 -4.94
N ILE A 27 -4.33 4.72 -5.39
CA ILE A 27 -3.34 3.62 -5.48
C ILE A 27 -3.33 2.94 -6.86
N THR A 28 -2.96 3.71 -7.88
CA THR A 28 -2.32 3.18 -9.09
C THR A 28 -0.95 3.81 -9.20
N GLY A 29 0.07 3.10 -8.73
CA GLY A 29 1.45 3.57 -8.82
C GLY A 29 2.42 2.99 -7.81
N TRP A 30 2.38 1.68 -7.53
CA TRP A 30 3.59 1.01 -7.07
C TRP A 30 4.39 0.62 -8.32
N SER A 31 5.22 1.54 -8.81
CA SER A 31 6.28 1.16 -9.74
C SER A 31 7.33 0.46 -8.91
N ALA A 32 7.38 -0.87 -8.97
CA ALA A 32 8.54 -1.60 -8.50
C ALA A 32 9.62 -1.42 -9.57
N GLU A 33 10.30 -0.27 -9.55
CA GLU A 33 11.59 -0.21 -10.24
C GLU A 33 12.48 -1.24 -9.56
N THR A 34 13.05 -2.15 -10.35
CA THR A 34 14.02 -3.13 -9.87
C THR A 34 15.31 -2.38 -9.54
N GLU A 35 15.32 -1.69 -8.40
CA GLU A 35 16.53 -1.14 -7.81
C GLU A 35 17.18 -2.20 -6.91
N PHE A 36 18.51 -2.27 -6.97
CA PHE A 36 19.26 -3.07 -6.02
C PHE A 36 19.12 -2.41 -4.65
N ALA A 37 18.73 -3.18 -3.63
CA ALA A 37 18.76 -2.70 -2.27
C ALA A 37 20.20 -2.30 -1.90
N GLU A 38 20.38 -1.10 -1.34
CA GLU A 38 21.68 -0.68 -0.83
C GLU A 38 22.14 -1.62 0.29
N THR A 39 23.44 -1.90 0.35
CA THR A 39 24.03 -2.64 1.48
C THR A 39 23.92 -1.79 2.75
N PHE A 40 23.51 -2.41 3.86
CA PHE A 40 23.46 -1.78 5.17
C PHE A 40 23.84 -2.76 6.28
N THR A 41 24.17 -2.20 7.44
CA THR A 41 24.46 -2.93 8.68
C THR A 41 23.48 -2.48 9.77
N LEU A 42 22.88 -3.42 10.50
CA LEU A 42 21.97 -3.15 11.61
C LEU A 42 22.50 -3.77 12.92
N PRO A 43 22.25 -3.13 14.07
CA PRO A 43 22.44 -3.79 15.36
C PRO A 43 21.36 -4.87 15.55
N SER A 44 21.78 -6.07 15.95
CA SER A 44 20.85 -7.13 16.35
C SER A 44 20.52 -7.04 17.83
N ALA A 45 19.40 -7.66 18.22
CA ALA A 45 19.02 -7.83 19.64
C ALA A 45 20.05 -8.62 20.46
N ARG A 46 21.02 -9.31 19.83
CA ARG A 46 22.08 -10.06 20.48
C ARG A 46 23.33 -9.22 20.76
N GLY A 47 23.30 -7.93 20.45
CA GLY A 47 24.45 -7.03 20.62
C GLY A 47 25.54 -7.22 19.56
N THR A 48 25.26 -7.97 18.49
CA THR A 48 26.14 -8.10 17.33
C THR A 48 25.60 -7.29 16.16
N GLU A 49 26.49 -6.83 15.28
CA GLU A 49 26.11 -6.24 14.01
C GLU A 49 25.74 -7.34 12.99
N VAL A 50 24.82 -7.03 12.08
CA VAL A 50 24.41 -7.91 10.96
C VAL A 50 24.39 -7.11 9.67
N SER A 51 25.04 -7.61 8.62
CA SER A 51 25.04 -7.01 7.28
C SER A 51 24.02 -7.69 6.38
N LEU A 52 23.40 -6.93 5.46
CA LEU A 52 22.56 -7.51 4.41
C LEU A 52 23.31 -8.59 3.60
N GLU A 53 24.59 -8.37 3.32
CA GLU A 53 25.44 -9.28 2.53
C GLU A 53 25.57 -10.68 3.14
N ASP A 54 25.55 -10.78 4.47
CA ASP A 54 25.63 -12.05 5.21
C ASP A 54 24.44 -12.99 4.89
N TYR A 55 23.32 -12.41 4.45
CA TYR A 55 22.07 -13.11 4.15
C TYR A 55 21.89 -13.36 2.65
N LEU A 56 22.37 -12.47 1.78
CA LEU A 56 22.26 -12.62 0.33
C LEU A 56 22.95 -13.90 -0.16
N GLY A 57 24.06 -14.32 0.48
CA GLY A 57 24.74 -15.59 0.17
C GLY A 57 23.95 -16.85 0.53
N ARG A 58 22.82 -16.73 1.24
CA ARG A 58 22.02 -17.85 1.76
C ARG A 58 20.70 -18.06 1.01
N GLY A 59 20.28 -17.10 0.18
CA GLY A 59 19.06 -17.16 -0.60
C GLY A 59 18.33 -15.81 -0.69
N ASN A 60 17.07 -15.85 -1.11
CA ASN A 60 16.23 -14.66 -1.19
C ASN A 60 15.96 -14.09 0.22
N VAL A 61 16.08 -12.77 0.34
CA VAL A 61 15.89 -12.04 1.60
C VAL A 61 14.66 -11.16 1.49
N VAL A 62 13.84 -11.11 2.55
CA VAL A 62 12.69 -10.22 2.67
C VAL A 62 12.95 -9.24 3.81
N LEU A 63 12.92 -7.93 3.50
CA LEU A 63 13.05 -6.86 4.49
C LEU A 63 11.67 -6.46 5.00
N VAL A 64 11.48 -6.53 6.31
CA VAL A 64 10.22 -6.16 6.97
C VAL A 64 10.47 -4.95 7.86
N PHE A 65 9.88 -3.82 7.48
CA PHE A 65 9.93 -2.57 8.24
C PHE A 65 8.65 -2.45 9.07
N TYR A 66 8.79 -2.22 10.37
CA TYR A 66 7.68 -2.00 11.29
C TYR A 66 8.03 -0.90 12.28
N GLU A 67 7.01 -0.17 12.73
CA GLU A 67 7.15 0.78 13.82
C GLU A 67 7.16 0.02 15.15
N GLY A 68 8.22 0.19 15.93
CA GLY A 68 8.29 -0.37 17.28
C GLY A 68 7.34 0.36 18.21
N LEU A 69 6.58 -0.39 19.02
CA LEU A 69 5.88 0.18 20.16
C LEU A 69 6.91 0.27 21.30
N TYR A 70 7.34 1.49 21.63
CA TYR A 70 8.19 1.77 22.79
C TYR A 70 7.44 1.58 24.10
#